data_AF-A0A940ZMU2-F1
#
_entry.id   AF-A0A940ZMU2-F1
#
_cell.length_a   1.000
_cell.length_b   1.000
_cell.length_c   1.000
_cell.angle_alpha   90.00
_cell.angle_beta   90.00
_cell.angle_gamma   90.00
#
_symmetry.space_group_name_H-M   'P 1'
#
loop_
_entity.id
_entity.type
_entity.pdbx_description
1 polymer ?
#
loop_
_entity_poly.entity_id
_entity_poly.type
_entity_poly.pdbx_seq_one_letter_code
_entity_poly.pdbx_strand_id
1 'polypeptide(L)'
;KYGLTRACLVTLLKHDFPVQILTKSPLVVRDMDVICQFSDIEVGLTLTTDDDRIRQIFEPKAPSIDERLHALRTIHERGIRTYAFIGPALPMSPATLADKLAPHVDRVLIDRMNYASKTKGMYRVHQLGQWLDPDYVGCVIEEIMKRLDGIPVEVC
;
A
#
# COMPACT_ATOMS: atom_id res chain seq x y z
N LYS A 1 7.18 17.16 13.62
CA LYS A 1 6.71 18.42 14.20
C LYS A 1 5.53 18.23 15.17
N TYR A 2 4.44 17.56 14.78
CA TYR A 2 3.24 17.48 15.64
C TYR A 2 3.08 16.17 16.44
N GLY A 3 3.61 15.04 15.95
CA GLY A 3 3.62 13.78 16.71
C GLY A 3 2.23 13.22 17.07
N LEU A 4 1.16 13.65 16.39
CA LEU A 4 -0.21 13.30 16.76
C LEU A 4 -0.49 11.80 16.69
N THR A 5 -0.13 11.14 15.58
CA THR A 5 -0.26 9.68 15.46
C THR A 5 0.51 8.96 16.55
N ARG A 6 1.72 9.42 16.88
CA ARG A 6 2.51 8.85 17.99
C ARG A 6 1.80 9.02 19.33
N ALA A 7 1.22 10.19 19.61
CA ALA A 7 0.45 10.41 20.83
C ALA A 7 -0.79 9.50 20.90
N CYS A 8 -1.48 9.26 19.77
CA CYS A 8 -2.54 8.26 19.68
C CYS A 8 -2.01 6.85 19.98
N LEU A 9 -0.90 6.44 19.36
CA LEU A 9 -0.29 5.13 19.59
C LEU A 9 0.09 4.94 21.06
N VAL A 10 0.75 5.91 21.69
CA VAL A 10 1.09 5.85 23.12
C VAL A 10 -0.17 5.75 23.99
N THR A 11 -1.28 6.36 23.58
CA THR A 11 -2.53 6.29 24.33
C THR A 11 -3.20 4.92 24.19
N LEU A 12 -3.24 4.37 22.96
CA LEU A 12 -3.79 3.05 22.68
C LEU A 12 -2.95 1.93 23.32
N LEU A 13 -1.63 2.09 23.35
CA LEU A 13 -0.69 1.14 23.96
C LEU A 13 -0.91 0.97 25.46
N LYS A 14 -1.37 2.00 26.18
CA LYS A 14 -1.69 1.89 27.63
C LYS A 14 -2.72 0.81 27.95
N HIS A 15 -3.53 0.44 26.96
CA HIS A 15 -4.55 -0.59 27.05
C HIS A 15 -4.30 -1.75 26.08
N ASP A 16 -3.14 -1.76 25.40
CA ASP A 16 -2.76 -2.76 24.40
C ASP A 16 -3.87 -3.02 23.36
N PHE A 17 -4.53 -1.95 22.90
CA PHE A 17 -5.56 -2.07 21.88
C PHE A 17 -4.96 -2.61 20.57
N PRO A 18 -5.66 -3.52 19.87
CA PRO A 18 -5.28 -3.90 18.51
C PRO A 18 -5.28 -2.69 17.58
N VAL A 19 -4.21 -2.52 16.80
CA VAL A 19 -4.03 -1.37 15.89
C VAL A 19 -3.70 -1.83 14.48
N GLN A 20 -4.35 -1.22 13.50
CA GLN A 20 -3.96 -1.31 12.11
C GLN A 20 -3.63 0.09 11.57
N ILE A 21 -2.46 0.25 10.96
CA ILE A 21 -2.01 1.51 10.36
C ILE A 21 -1.95 1.35 8.85
N LEU A 22 -2.62 2.23 8.09
CA LEU A 22 -2.44 2.36 6.64
C LEU A 22 -1.88 3.74 6.30
N THR A 23 -0.80 3.81 5.51
CA THR A 23 -0.23 5.10 5.09
C THR A 23 0.50 5.04 3.75
N LYS A 24 0.73 6.22 3.14
CA LYS A 24 1.65 6.40 2.00
C LYS A 24 3.03 6.89 2.43
N SER A 25 3.19 7.23 3.71
CA SER A 25 4.37 7.94 4.21
C SER A 25 5.37 6.99 4.87
N PRO A 26 6.67 7.06 4.51
CA PRO A 26 7.71 6.31 5.21
C PRO A 26 7.93 6.82 6.64
N LEU A 27 7.33 7.97 7.02
CA LEU A 27 7.47 8.58 8.34
C LEU A 27 7.00 7.67 9.49
N VAL A 28 6.18 6.64 9.21
CA VAL A 28 5.76 5.64 10.19
C VAL A 28 6.96 4.93 10.84
N VAL A 29 8.07 4.76 10.11
CA VAL A 29 9.31 4.13 10.62
C VAL A 29 9.91 4.91 11.79
N ARG A 30 9.63 6.21 11.91
CA ARG A 30 10.09 7.02 13.05
C ARG A 30 9.56 6.48 14.39
N ASP A 31 8.34 5.96 14.40
CA ASP A 31 7.64 5.58 15.63
C ASP A 31 7.78 4.08 15.96
N MET A 32 8.76 3.39 15.36
CA MET A 32 9.00 1.96 15.58
C MET A 32 9.27 1.62 17.05
N ASP A 33 9.83 2.54 17.82
CA ASP A 33 10.05 2.36 19.25
C ASP A 33 8.75 2.20 20.04
N VAL A 34 7.64 2.77 19.57
CA VAL A 34 6.30 2.59 20.15
C VAL A 34 5.57 1.43 19.48
N ILE A 35 5.66 1.30 18.15
CA ILE A 35 4.98 0.23 17.39
C ILE A 35 5.43 -1.15 17.87
N CYS A 36 6.71 -1.36 18.12
CA CYS A 36 7.24 -2.65 18.60
C CYS A 36 6.79 -3.07 20.01
N GLN A 37 6.05 -2.22 20.73
CA GLN A 37 5.56 -2.54 22.08
C GLN A 37 4.16 -3.15 22.10
N PHE A 38 3.38 -3.03 21.01
CA PHE A 38 2.04 -3.61 20.93
C PHE A 38 2.10 -5.13 20.79
N SER A 39 1.19 -5.85 21.45
CA SER A 39 1.04 -7.29 21.24
C SER A 39 0.32 -7.62 19.92
N ASP A 40 -0.61 -6.76 19.50
CA ASP A 40 -1.34 -6.87 18.25
C ASP A 40 -1.31 -5.55 17.47
N ILE A 41 -0.37 -5.46 16.53
CA ILE A 41 -0.30 -4.34 15.60
C ILE A 41 0.04 -4.85 14.20
N GLU A 42 -0.53 -4.18 13.21
CA GLU A 42 -0.25 -4.39 11.81
C GLU A 42 -0.05 -3.05 11.10
N VAL A 43 0.96 -2.96 10.24
CA VAL A 43 1.30 -1.72 9.55
C VAL A 43 1.40 -1.97 8.05
N GLY A 44 0.65 -1.19 7.27
CA GLY A 44 0.61 -1.31 5.83
C GLY A 44 0.93 -0.01 5.10
N LEU A 45 1.49 -0.20 3.92
CA LEU A 45 1.82 0.87 2.99
C LEU A 45 0.92 0.80 1.75
N THR A 46 0.41 1.96 1.33
CA THR A 46 -0.34 2.08 0.08
C THR A 46 0.61 2.16 -1.11
N LEU A 47 0.53 1.17 -2.00
CA LEU A 47 1.36 1.00 -3.20
C LEU A 47 0.42 0.83 -4.41
N THR A 48 -0.02 1.95 -4.96
CA THR A 48 -1.01 1.98 -6.05
C THR A 48 -0.47 1.53 -7.40
N THR A 49 0.85 1.52 -7.56
CA THR A 49 1.60 1.19 -8.79
C THR A 49 3.04 0.83 -8.41
N ASP A 50 3.77 0.16 -9.32
CA ASP A 50 5.23 0.02 -9.27
C ASP A 50 5.98 1.10 -10.07
N ASP A 51 5.26 1.97 -10.80
CA ASP A 51 5.82 2.99 -11.67
C ASP A 51 5.69 4.39 -11.05
N ASP A 52 6.83 4.97 -10.74
CA ASP A 52 6.91 6.26 -10.08
C ASP A 52 6.43 7.43 -10.98
N ARG A 53 6.42 7.25 -12.32
CA ARG A 53 5.83 8.20 -13.27
C ARG A 53 4.31 8.23 -13.14
N ILE A 54 3.69 7.06 -12.94
CA ILE A 54 2.26 6.95 -12.68
C ILE A 54 1.93 7.55 -11.31
N ARG A 55 2.73 7.26 -10.29
CA ARG A 55 2.62 7.91 -8.97
C ARG A 55 2.69 9.43 -9.10
N GLN A 56 3.56 10.00 -9.93
CA GLN A 56 3.64 11.46 -10.13
C GLN A 56 2.38 12.05 -10.78
N ILE A 57 1.70 11.32 -11.66
CA ILE A 57 0.45 11.77 -12.29
C ILE A 57 -0.69 11.83 -11.25
N PHE A 58 -0.86 10.77 -10.47
CA PHE A 58 -2.01 10.61 -9.58
C PHE A 58 -1.77 11.15 -8.16
N GLU A 59 -0.52 11.10 -7.69
CA GLU A 59 -0.12 11.41 -6.31
C GLU A 59 1.21 12.19 -6.25
N PRO A 60 1.36 13.33 -6.95
CA PRO A 60 2.65 14.02 -7.13
C PRO A 60 3.35 14.43 -5.84
N LYS A 61 2.59 14.62 -4.76
CA LYS A 61 3.12 15.03 -3.44
C LYS A 61 3.40 13.87 -2.50
N ALA A 62 3.00 12.66 -2.88
CA ALA A 62 3.25 11.48 -2.06
C ALA A 62 4.70 11.01 -2.28
N PRO A 63 5.31 10.36 -1.28
CA PRO A 63 6.63 9.74 -1.40
C PRO A 63 6.70 8.77 -2.57
N SER A 64 7.92 8.56 -3.06
CA SER A 64 8.21 7.60 -4.13
C SER A 64 7.79 6.18 -3.75
N ILE A 65 7.52 5.36 -4.76
CA ILE A 65 7.22 3.94 -4.56
C ILE A 65 8.39 3.24 -3.83
N ASP A 66 9.63 3.58 -4.17
CA ASP A 66 10.81 2.99 -3.53
C ASP A 66 10.93 3.38 -2.05
N GLU A 67 10.64 4.63 -1.67
CA GLU A 67 10.58 5.03 -0.26
C GLU A 67 9.52 4.26 0.53
N ARG A 68 8.36 3.99 -0.09
CA ARG A 68 7.28 3.21 0.53
C ARG A 68 7.67 1.74 0.70
N LEU A 69 8.27 1.13 -0.33
CA LEU A 69 8.79 -0.24 -0.27
C LEU A 69 9.89 -0.39 0.77
N HIS A 70 10.80 0.59 0.85
CA HIS A 70 11.85 0.60 1.86
C HIS A 70 11.30 0.69 3.28
N ALA A 71 10.28 1.52 3.50
CA ALA A 71 9.60 1.60 4.80
C ALA A 71 8.91 0.28 5.15
N LEU A 72 8.17 -0.31 4.21
CA LEU A 72 7.50 -1.60 4.38
C LEU A 72 8.50 -2.69 4.77
N ARG A 73 9.59 -2.82 4.02
CA ARG A 73 10.70 -3.75 4.33
C ARG A 73 11.26 -3.50 5.73
N THR A 74 11.54 -2.24 6.08
CA THR A 74 12.12 -1.89 7.39
C THR A 74 11.22 -2.28 8.56
N ILE A 75 9.89 -2.20 8.36
CA ILE A 75 8.91 -2.57 9.37
C ILE A 75 8.82 -4.10 9.49
N HIS A 76 8.77 -4.79 8.35
CA HIS A 76 8.74 -6.26 8.29
C HIS A 76 9.99 -6.88 8.95
N GLU A 77 11.18 -6.35 8.67
CA GLU A 77 12.45 -6.80 9.26
C GLU A 77 12.52 -6.62 10.78
N ARG A 78 11.64 -5.81 11.37
CA ARG A 78 11.51 -5.65 12.83
C ARG A 78 10.49 -6.61 13.45
N GLY A 79 9.96 -7.56 12.67
CA GLY A 79 9.02 -8.58 13.12
C GLY A 79 7.58 -8.08 13.28
N ILE A 80 7.25 -6.91 12.72
CA ILE A 80 5.89 -6.39 12.73
C ILE A 80 5.12 -6.96 11.56
N ARG A 81 3.86 -7.36 11.78
CA ARG A 81 2.97 -7.79 10.69
C ARG A 81 2.73 -6.64 9.72
N THR A 82 2.84 -6.94 8.44
CA THR A 82 2.87 -5.98 7.35
C THR A 82 1.87 -6.31 6.27
N TYR A 83 1.33 -5.29 5.62
CA TYR A 83 0.50 -5.49 4.43
C TYR A 83 0.71 -4.42 3.37
N ALA A 84 0.41 -4.76 2.12
CA ALA A 84 0.33 -3.78 1.06
C ALA A 84 -1.14 -3.50 0.71
N PHE A 85 -1.47 -2.21 0.53
CA PHE A 85 -2.75 -1.81 -0.06
C PHE A 85 -2.51 -1.28 -1.48
N ILE A 86 -2.95 -2.06 -2.48
CA ILE A 86 -2.89 -1.71 -3.90
C ILE A 86 -4.22 -1.07 -4.27
N GLY A 87 -4.41 0.18 -3.86
CA GLY A 87 -5.71 0.84 -3.93
C GLY A 87 -5.64 2.37 -4.16
N PRO A 88 -6.17 2.89 -5.28
CA PRO A 88 -6.65 2.12 -6.43
C PRO A 88 -5.50 1.42 -7.18
N ALA A 89 -5.77 0.29 -7.82
CA ALA A 89 -4.88 -0.34 -8.78
C ALA A 89 -4.69 0.59 -10.00
N LEU A 90 -3.56 1.30 -10.02
CA LEU A 90 -3.15 2.20 -11.08
C LEU A 90 -2.25 1.47 -12.09
N PRO A 91 -1.94 2.09 -13.24
CA PRO A 91 -1.08 1.46 -14.23
C PRO A 91 0.24 0.96 -13.66
N MET A 92 0.54 -0.32 -13.89
CA MET A 92 1.66 -1.03 -13.26
C MET A 92 2.05 -2.29 -14.03
N SER A 93 3.24 -2.82 -13.71
CA SER A 93 3.60 -4.22 -13.98
C SER A 93 3.16 -5.09 -12.79
N PRO A 94 2.10 -5.91 -12.93
CA PRO A 94 1.64 -6.79 -11.85
C PRO A 94 2.76 -7.72 -11.36
N ALA A 95 3.54 -8.27 -12.29
CA ALA A 95 4.72 -9.08 -12.01
C ALA A 95 5.73 -8.38 -11.11
N THR A 96 6.18 -7.20 -11.53
CA THR A 96 7.21 -6.44 -10.82
C THR A 96 6.74 -6.01 -9.44
N LEU A 97 5.48 -5.56 -9.32
CA LEU A 97 4.93 -5.17 -8.03
C LEU A 97 4.84 -6.35 -7.07
N ALA A 98 4.30 -7.49 -7.52
CA ALA A 98 4.19 -8.69 -6.71
C ALA A 98 5.56 -9.20 -6.24
N ASP A 99 6.54 -9.27 -7.13
CA ASP A 99 7.89 -9.75 -6.81
C ASP A 99 8.60 -8.84 -5.78
N LYS A 100 8.35 -7.52 -5.82
CA LYS A 100 8.85 -6.56 -4.84
C LYS A 100 8.14 -6.66 -3.48
N LEU A 101 6.87 -7.06 -3.47
CA LEU A 101 6.03 -7.13 -2.27
C LEU A 101 6.22 -8.43 -1.50
N ALA A 102 6.23 -9.57 -2.21
CA ALA A 102 6.19 -10.91 -1.62
C ALA A 102 7.17 -11.14 -0.45
N PRO A 103 8.40 -10.61 -0.44
CA PRO A 103 9.34 -10.83 0.66
C PRO A 103 9.05 -9.99 1.92
N HIS A 104 8.09 -9.07 1.87
CA HIS A 104 7.93 -7.98 2.84
C HIS A 104 6.47 -7.74 3.27
N VAL A 105 5.56 -8.67 2.97
CA VAL A 105 4.14 -8.57 3.34
C VAL A 105 3.60 -9.89 3.85
N ASP A 106 2.68 -9.79 4.81
CA ASP A 106 1.93 -10.90 5.38
C ASP A 106 0.52 -11.02 4.78
N ARG A 107 0.01 -9.93 4.18
CA ARG A 107 -1.21 -9.93 3.35
C ARG A 107 -1.22 -8.77 2.35
N VAL A 108 -2.08 -8.87 1.34
CA VAL A 108 -2.30 -7.80 0.36
C VAL A 108 -3.79 -7.52 0.22
N LEU A 109 -4.12 -6.24 0.16
CA LEU A 109 -5.46 -5.73 -0.12
C LEU A 109 -5.42 -5.02 -1.47
N ILE A 110 -6.38 -5.28 -2.36
CA ILE A 110 -6.40 -4.69 -3.71
C ILE A 110 -7.76 -4.03 -3.95
N ASP A 111 -7.77 -2.76 -4.35
CA ASP A 111 -8.99 -2.01 -4.65
C ASP A 111 -8.92 -1.42 -6.08
N ARG A 112 -10.08 -1.27 -6.71
CA ARG A 112 -10.22 -0.72 -8.07
C ARG A 112 -10.46 0.79 -8.04
N MET A 113 -10.41 1.44 -9.21
CA MET A 113 -10.77 2.85 -9.34
C MET A 113 -12.29 3.06 -9.19
N ASN A 114 -12.76 3.25 -7.96
CA ASN A 114 -14.19 3.42 -7.64
C ASN A 114 -14.79 4.78 -8.07
N TYR A 115 -13.97 5.72 -8.54
CA TYR A 115 -14.40 7.05 -8.99
C TYR A 115 -14.06 7.32 -10.46
N ALA A 116 -14.15 6.29 -11.32
CA ALA A 116 -13.82 6.37 -12.74
C ALA A 116 -14.42 7.60 -13.43
N SER A 117 -15.69 7.94 -13.17
CA SER A 117 -16.35 9.11 -13.76
C SER A 117 -15.65 10.44 -13.48
N LYS A 118 -15.02 10.58 -12.30
CA LYS A 118 -14.28 11.79 -11.90
C LYS A 118 -12.85 11.81 -12.43
N THR A 119 -12.30 10.66 -12.81
CA THR A 119 -10.90 10.51 -13.23
C THR A 119 -10.73 10.32 -14.75
N LYS A 120 -11.81 10.05 -15.51
CA LYS A 120 -11.81 9.84 -16.97
C LYS A 120 -10.96 10.84 -17.76
N GLY A 121 -11.03 12.14 -17.42
CA GLY A 121 -10.24 13.18 -18.09
C GLY A 121 -8.74 12.95 -17.95
N MET A 122 -8.28 12.67 -16.73
CA MET A 122 -6.86 12.40 -16.43
C MET A 122 -6.38 11.14 -17.14
N TYR A 123 -7.13 10.04 -17.06
CA TYR A 123 -6.78 8.80 -17.75
C TYR A 123 -6.72 9.00 -19.27
N ARG A 124 -7.62 9.81 -19.86
CA ARG A 124 -7.59 10.12 -21.29
C ARG A 124 -6.37 10.94 -21.69
N VAL A 125 -6.06 12.01 -20.94
CA VAL A 125 -4.91 12.90 -21.23
C VAL A 125 -3.59 12.13 -21.22
N HIS A 126 -3.46 11.16 -20.32
CA HIS A 126 -2.25 10.33 -20.20
C HIS A 126 -2.31 9.01 -20.99
N GLN A 127 -3.33 8.80 -21.83
CA GLN A 127 -3.52 7.58 -22.64
C GLN A 127 -3.61 6.28 -21.81
N LEU A 128 -4.17 6.37 -20.59
CA LEU A 128 -4.31 5.27 -19.64
C LEU A 128 -5.71 4.64 -19.64
N GLY A 129 -6.55 4.95 -20.64
CA GLY A 129 -7.98 4.62 -20.63
C GLY A 129 -8.33 3.16 -20.36
N GLN A 130 -7.48 2.21 -20.79
CA GLN A 130 -7.67 0.77 -20.53
C GLN A 130 -7.71 0.41 -19.03
N TRP A 131 -7.10 1.22 -18.16
CA TRP A 131 -7.12 1.01 -16.71
C TRP A 131 -8.43 1.42 -16.03
N LEU A 132 -9.40 1.91 -16.82
CA LEU A 132 -10.79 2.09 -16.38
C LEU A 132 -11.70 0.94 -16.84
N ASP A 133 -11.17 -0.01 -17.62
CA ASP A 133 -11.88 -1.22 -18.03
C ASP A 133 -11.82 -2.25 -16.89
N PRO A 134 -12.98 -2.65 -16.32
CA PRO A 134 -13.03 -3.63 -15.23
C PRO A 134 -12.42 -4.98 -15.60
N ASP A 135 -12.55 -5.42 -16.85
CA ASP A 135 -12.06 -6.74 -17.28
C ASP A 135 -10.53 -6.73 -17.36
N TYR A 136 -9.96 -5.67 -17.94
CA TYR A 136 -8.52 -5.48 -17.99
C TYR A 136 -7.90 -5.43 -16.58
N VAL A 137 -8.48 -4.63 -15.68
CA VAL A 137 -8.00 -4.55 -14.29
C VAL A 137 -8.21 -5.89 -13.58
N GLY A 138 -9.29 -6.61 -13.87
CA GLY A 138 -9.51 -7.97 -13.38
C GLY A 138 -8.35 -8.92 -13.73
N CYS A 139 -7.92 -8.94 -14.99
CA CYS A 139 -6.77 -9.75 -15.41
C CYS A 139 -5.46 -9.37 -14.70
N VAL A 140 -5.23 -8.07 -14.47
CA VAL A 140 -4.06 -7.57 -13.73
C VAL A 140 -4.08 -8.05 -12.27
N ILE A 141 -5.24 -7.99 -11.61
CA ILE A 141 -5.43 -8.46 -10.24
C ILE A 141 -5.18 -9.98 -10.16
N GLU A 142 -5.73 -10.75 -11.10
CA GLU A 142 -5.49 -12.20 -11.16
C GLU A 142 -4.01 -12.54 -11.32
N GLU A 143 -3.25 -11.77 -12.10
CA GLU A 143 -1.81 -11.98 -12.24
C GLU A 143 -1.06 -11.71 -10.93
N ILE A 144 -1.41 -10.64 -10.20
CA ILE A 144 -0.86 -10.36 -8.86
C ILE A 144 -1.15 -11.51 -7.91
N MET A 145 -2.40 -11.98 -7.86
CA MET A 145 -2.80 -13.08 -6.99
C MET A 145 -2.02 -14.37 -7.29
N LYS A 146 -1.81 -14.71 -8.57
CA LYS A 146 -1.02 -15.88 -8.96
C LYS A 146 0.44 -15.80 -8.51
N ARG A 147 1.02 -14.61 -8.46
CA ARG A 147 2.42 -14.41 -8.07
C ARG A 147 2.62 -14.30 -6.56
N LEU A 148 1.59 -13.85 -5.85
CA LEU A 148 1.55 -13.82 -4.39
C LEU A 148 1.03 -15.14 -3.81
N ASP A 149 1.27 -16.28 -4.49
CA ASP A 149 0.82 -17.59 -4.03
C ASP A 149 1.35 -17.86 -2.60
N GLY A 150 0.45 -18.30 -1.71
CA GLY A 150 0.72 -18.48 -0.29
C GLY A 150 0.60 -17.22 0.58
N ILE A 151 0.42 -16.03 0.00
CA ILE A 151 0.14 -14.78 0.73
C ILE A 151 -1.37 -14.48 0.59
N PRO A 152 -2.10 -14.23 1.70
CA PRO A 152 -3.51 -13.83 1.63
C PRO A 152 -3.70 -12.55 0.80
N VAL A 153 -4.56 -12.61 -0.22
CA VAL A 153 -4.96 -11.47 -1.04
C VAL A 153 -6.47 -11.28 -0.95
N GLU A 154 -6.91 -10.08 -0.58
CA GLU A 154 -8.32 -9.68 -0.56
C GLU A 154 -8.57 -8.59 -1.62
N VAL A 155 -9.63 -8.78 -2.42
CA VAL A 155 -10.09 -7.77 -3.38
C VAL A 155 -11.28 -7.04 -2.75
N CYS A 156 -11.13 -5.74 -2.54
CA CYS A 156 -12.13 -4.87 -1.90
C CYS A 156 -13.07 -4.22 -2.93
#